data_AF-A0A3C1BDS7-F1
#
_entry.id   AF-A0A3C1BDS7-F1
#
_cell.length_a   1.000
_cell.length_b   1.000
_cell.length_c   1.000
_cell.angle_alpha   90.00
_cell.angle_beta   90.00
_cell.angle_gamma   90.00
#
_symmetry.space_group_name_H-M   'P 1'
#
loop_
_entity.id
_entity.type
_entity.pdbx_description
1 polymer ?
#
loop_
_entity_poly.entity_id
_entity_poly.type
_entity_poly.pdbx_seq_one_letter_code
_entity_poly.pdbx_strand_id
1 'polypeptide(L)'
;MVYTMQDVQEQLSIVSEDIEEYVRENKIKVGKGGTLSTKAYQTLLDFYSAEKNIINEKPVYVLNGNKINVKTKPFFESDNQRVSIFHDDAINFLKKLPPASVDIIITDPAYSGMNQKLKLGSGKIIGKYSDAGQSHAKWFEEFHDTEENYKAFLKECYRVLKNNRHIYIMFDSYSLLTLAPVVRDVFEVKNLLCWDKINIGLGHYFRRKT
;
A
#
# COMPACT_ATOMS: atom_id res chain seq x y z
N MET A 1 33.08 1.31 -15.03
CA MET A 1 31.85 1.60 -14.28
C MET A 1 31.89 0.76 -13.01
N VAL A 2 31.64 1.36 -11.84
CA VAL A 2 31.56 0.62 -10.56
C VAL A 2 30.09 0.31 -10.35
N TYR A 3 29.75 -0.96 -10.17
CA TYR A 3 28.38 -1.39 -9.88
C TYR A 3 28.26 -1.71 -8.40
N THR A 4 27.15 -1.33 -7.78
CA THR A 4 26.88 -1.56 -6.36
C THR A 4 25.50 -2.16 -6.15
N MET A 5 25.28 -2.76 -4.98
CA MET A 5 23.93 -3.19 -4.57
C MET A 5 22.96 -2.01 -4.46
N GLN A 6 23.46 -0.83 -4.05
CA GLN A 6 22.66 0.38 -3.93
C GLN A 6 22.12 0.84 -5.30
N ASP A 7 22.91 0.69 -6.36
CA ASP A 7 22.45 1.01 -7.71
C ASP A 7 21.23 0.16 -8.11
N VAL A 8 21.24 -1.14 -7.78
CA VAL A 8 20.10 -2.04 -8.01
C VAL A 8 18.90 -1.65 -7.14
N GLN A 9 19.13 -1.33 -5.86
CA GLN A 9 18.10 -0.91 -4.91
C GLN A 9 17.37 0.33 -5.39
N GLU A 10 18.10 1.36 -5.81
CA GLU A 10 17.53 2.63 -6.26
C GLU A 10 16.81 2.47 -7.60
N GLN A 11 17.46 1.79 -8.56
CA GLN A 11 16.89 1.59 -9.89
C GLN A 11 15.61 0.72 -9.86
N LEU A 12 15.61 -0.33 -9.05
CA LEU A 12 14.52 -1.30 -8.97
C LEU A 12 13.66 -1.16 -7.71
N SER A 13 13.86 -0.07 -6.95
CA SER A 13 13.12 0.27 -5.72
C SER A 13 12.96 -0.92 -4.76
N ILE A 14 14.03 -1.70 -4.62
CA ILE A 14 14.08 -2.91 -3.80
C ILE A 14 14.60 -2.55 -2.42
N VAL A 15 13.98 -3.12 -1.38
CA VAL A 15 14.42 -2.91 0.00
C VAL A 15 15.78 -3.60 0.19
N SER A 16 16.65 -2.99 1.01
CA SER A 16 18.02 -3.49 1.17
C SER A 16 18.08 -4.92 1.71
N GLU A 17 17.20 -5.28 2.64
CA GLU A 17 17.23 -6.61 3.23
C GLU A 17 16.91 -7.71 2.21
N ASP A 18 16.02 -7.45 1.24
CA ASP A 18 15.65 -8.43 0.21
C ASP A 18 16.86 -8.72 -0.72
N ILE A 19 17.62 -7.69 -1.11
CA ILE A 19 18.85 -7.88 -1.91
C ILE A 19 19.95 -8.56 -1.10
N GLU A 20 20.12 -8.18 0.17
CA GLU A 20 21.11 -8.79 1.06
C GLU A 20 20.81 -10.28 1.31
N GLU A 21 19.54 -10.62 1.50
CA GLU A 21 19.08 -12.00 1.62
C GLU A 21 19.38 -12.80 0.35
N TYR A 22 19.01 -12.28 -0.82
CA TYR A 22 19.27 -12.96 -2.09
C TYR A 22 20.77 -13.16 -2.34
N VAL A 23 21.59 -12.15 -2.09
CA VAL A 23 23.06 -12.22 -2.20
C VAL A 23 23.63 -13.29 -1.27
N ARG A 24 23.14 -13.35 -0.02
CA ARG A 24 23.56 -14.32 0.99
C ARG A 24 23.19 -15.74 0.57
N GLU A 25 21.95 -15.97 0.17
CA GLU A 25 21.45 -17.28 -0.26
C GLU A 25 22.17 -17.81 -1.50
N ASN A 26 22.42 -16.93 -2.48
CA ASN A 26 23.07 -17.28 -3.74
C ASN A 26 24.60 -17.16 -3.69
N LYS A 27 25.18 -16.88 -2.51
CA LYS A 27 26.63 -16.77 -2.27
C LYS A 27 27.32 -15.81 -3.25
N ILE A 28 26.67 -14.69 -3.56
CA ILE A 28 27.19 -13.67 -4.46
C ILE A 28 28.33 -12.91 -3.75
N LYS A 29 29.49 -12.79 -4.40
CA LYS A 29 30.63 -12.05 -3.85
C LYS A 29 30.36 -10.54 -3.92
N VAL A 30 30.39 -9.90 -2.76
CA VAL A 30 30.25 -8.45 -2.61
C VAL A 30 31.55 -7.87 -2.07
N GLY A 31 32.09 -6.87 -2.76
CA GLY A 31 33.29 -6.15 -2.35
C GLY A 31 32.98 -5.07 -1.30
N LYS A 32 34.03 -4.35 -0.89
CA LYS A 32 33.89 -3.24 0.07
C LYS A 32 32.88 -2.21 -0.45
N GLY A 33 32.00 -1.72 0.43
CA GLY A 33 30.99 -0.73 0.07
C GLY A 33 29.87 -1.25 -0.83
N GLY A 34 29.60 -2.56 -0.84
CA GLY A 34 28.50 -3.13 -1.64
C GLY A 34 28.83 -3.30 -3.12
N THR A 35 30.11 -3.25 -3.50
CA THR A 35 30.55 -3.34 -4.90
C THR A 35 30.35 -4.73 -5.49
N LEU A 36 29.88 -4.78 -6.73
CA LEU A 36 29.53 -6.00 -7.46
C LEU A 36 30.39 -6.14 -8.72
N SER A 37 30.74 -7.38 -9.05
CA SER A 37 31.21 -7.68 -10.40
C SER A 37 30.09 -7.40 -11.42
N THR A 38 30.45 -7.06 -12.66
CA THR A 38 29.46 -6.85 -13.74
C THR A 38 28.50 -8.03 -13.88
N LYS A 39 29.02 -9.27 -13.73
CA LYS A 39 28.20 -10.48 -13.80
C LYS A 39 27.18 -10.55 -12.65
N ALA A 40 27.63 -10.27 -11.43
CA ALA A 40 26.75 -10.27 -10.25
C ALA A 40 25.68 -9.17 -10.34
N TYR A 41 26.07 -7.97 -10.77
CA TYR A 41 25.14 -6.87 -11.00
C TYR A 41 24.06 -7.25 -12.02
N GLN A 42 24.46 -7.82 -13.17
CA GLN A 42 23.51 -8.27 -14.19
C GLN A 42 22.60 -9.38 -13.67
N THR A 43 23.13 -10.34 -12.88
CA THR A 43 22.30 -11.38 -12.26
C THR A 43 21.23 -10.81 -11.33
N LEU A 44 21.56 -9.79 -10.52
CA LEU A 44 20.58 -9.12 -9.68
C LEU A 44 19.55 -8.37 -10.53
N LEU A 45 20.00 -7.62 -11.54
CA LEU A 45 19.09 -6.95 -12.46
C LEU A 45 18.15 -7.94 -13.13
N ASP A 46 18.65 -9.05 -13.68
CA ASP A 46 17.82 -10.06 -14.36
C ASP A 46 16.82 -10.73 -13.41
N PHE A 47 17.18 -10.90 -12.14
CA PHE A 47 16.30 -11.49 -11.14
C PHE A 47 15.18 -10.54 -10.71
N TYR A 48 15.51 -9.26 -10.47
CA TYR A 48 14.57 -8.25 -9.98
C TYR A 48 13.85 -7.48 -11.09
N SER A 49 14.35 -7.53 -12.33
CA SER A 49 13.66 -7.01 -13.51
C SER A 49 12.67 -8.06 -14.02
N ALA A 50 11.43 -7.65 -14.24
CA ALA A 50 10.32 -8.54 -14.57
C ALA A 50 10.36 -9.12 -16.00
N GLU A 51 11.52 -9.16 -16.66
CA GLU A 51 11.60 -9.69 -18.02
C GLU A 51 11.70 -11.22 -18.01
N LYS A 52 10.51 -11.84 -18.08
CA LYS A 52 10.22 -13.24 -18.46
C LYS A 52 10.33 -14.28 -17.34
N ASN A 53 9.23 -14.53 -16.65
CA ASN A 53 9.01 -15.81 -15.98
C ASN A 53 7.55 -16.27 -16.12
N ILE A 54 7.20 -16.82 -17.28
CA ILE A 54 6.03 -17.71 -17.40
C ILE A 54 6.41 -19.01 -16.67
N ILE A 55 5.70 -19.32 -15.58
CA ILE A 55 5.79 -20.64 -14.95
C ILE A 55 4.44 -21.32 -15.14
N ASN A 56 4.45 -22.48 -15.81
CA ASN A 56 3.28 -23.34 -16.01
C ASN A 56 2.04 -22.61 -16.56
N GLU A 57 2.21 -21.77 -17.59
CA GLU A 57 1.13 -21.05 -18.29
C GLU A 57 0.28 -20.11 -17.42
N LYS A 58 0.73 -19.81 -16.19
CA LYS A 58 0.05 -18.88 -15.28
C LYS A 58 0.88 -17.61 -15.11
N PRO A 59 0.28 -16.42 -15.22
CA PRO A 59 0.98 -15.17 -14.97
C PRO A 59 1.46 -15.15 -13.50
N VAL A 60 2.74 -14.86 -13.31
CA VAL A 60 3.36 -14.74 -12.00
C VAL A 60 3.70 -13.28 -11.77
N TYR A 61 3.09 -12.66 -10.76
CA TYR A 61 3.31 -11.24 -10.46
C TYR A 61 4.59 -11.08 -9.63
N VAL A 62 5.54 -10.29 -10.14
CA VAL A 62 6.81 -10.02 -9.45
C VAL A 62 6.72 -8.66 -8.77
N LEU A 63 6.52 -8.67 -7.46
CA LEU A 63 6.63 -7.47 -6.61
C LEU A 63 7.92 -7.59 -5.81
N ASN A 64 8.89 -6.71 -6.07
CA ASN A 64 10.20 -6.69 -5.38
C ASN A 64 10.97 -8.02 -5.43
N GLY A 65 10.97 -8.74 -6.56
CA GLY A 65 11.63 -10.05 -6.69
C GLY A 65 10.89 -11.22 -6.03
N ASN A 66 9.77 -10.96 -5.34
CA ASN A 66 8.91 -11.99 -4.76
C ASN A 66 7.77 -12.33 -5.73
N LYS A 67 7.62 -13.62 -6.03
CA LYS A 67 6.53 -14.16 -6.85
C LYS A 67 5.26 -14.21 -6.01
N ILE A 68 4.44 -13.16 -6.07
CA ILE A 68 3.17 -13.12 -5.34
C ILE A 68 2.10 -13.76 -6.22
N ASN A 69 1.61 -14.92 -5.81
CA ASN A 69 0.50 -15.57 -6.49
C ASN A 69 -0.81 -14.87 -6.13
N VAL A 70 -1.19 -13.87 -6.94
CA VAL A 70 -2.48 -13.20 -6.82
C VAL A 70 -3.53 -14.02 -7.57
N LYS A 71 -4.59 -14.43 -6.88
CA LYS A 71 -5.65 -15.28 -7.46
C LYS A 71 -6.46 -14.60 -8.58
N THR A 72 -6.28 -13.30 -8.80
CA THR A 72 -7.01 -12.47 -9.76
C THR A 72 -6.07 -11.68 -10.66
N LYS A 73 -6.43 -11.56 -11.94
CA LYS A 73 -5.68 -10.76 -12.92
C LYS A 73 -5.88 -9.26 -12.65
N PRO A 74 -4.84 -8.41 -12.75
CA PRO A 74 -5.00 -6.97 -12.62
C PRO A 74 -5.83 -6.40 -13.78
N PHE A 75 -6.50 -5.29 -13.50
CA PHE A 75 -7.23 -4.50 -14.48
C PHE A 75 -6.26 -3.77 -15.43
N PHE A 76 -5.15 -3.27 -14.88
CA PHE A 76 -4.06 -2.66 -15.64
C PHE A 76 -2.71 -3.12 -15.07
N GLU A 77 -1.75 -3.29 -15.96
CA GLU A 77 -0.37 -3.62 -15.62
C GLU A 77 0.56 -2.81 -16.52
N SER A 78 1.59 -2.20 -15.96
CA SER A 78 2.62 -1.51 -16.75
C SER A 78 3.46 -2.52 -17.54
N ASP A 79 4.07 -2.09 -18.65
CA ASP A 79 4.87 -2.98 -19.51
C ASP A 79 6.00 -3.71 -18.75
N ASN A 80 6.59 -3.02 -17.77
CA ASN A 80 7.62 -3.56 -16.88
C ASN A 80 7.07 -4.31 -15.64
N GLN A 81 5.76 -4.46 -15.53
CA GLN A 81 5.04 -5.18 -14.45
C GLN A 81 5.34 -4.68 -13.03
N ARG A 82 5.85 -3.45 -12.88
CA ARG A 82 6.13 -2.84 -11.56
C ARG A 82 4.92 -2.13 -10.97
N VAL A 83 3.93 -1.82 -11.80
CA VAL A 83 2.66 -1.21 -11.38
C VAL A 83 1.52 -2.10 -11.83
N SER A 84 0.74 -2.56 -10.88
CA SER A 84 -0.48 -3.34 -11.13
C SER A 84 -1.65 -2.65 -10.43
N ILE A 85 -2.74 -2.45 -11.16
CA ILE A 85 -3.98 -1.84 -10.65
C ILE A 85 -5.06 -2.91 -10.66
N PHE A 86 -5.73 -3.07 -9.52
CA PHE A 86 -6.81 -4.02 -9.34
C PHE A 86 -8.12 -3.26 -9.11
N HIS A 87 -9.20 -3.74 -9.74
CA HIS A 87 -10.54 -3.25 -9.50
C HIS A 87 -11.30 -4.29 -8.69
N ASP A 88 -11.38 -4.07 -7.38
CA ASP A 88 -11.96 -5.02 -6.43
C ASP A 88 -12.32 -4.30 -5.12
N ASP A 89 -13.14 -4.94 -4.29
CA ASP A 89 -13.30 -4.53 -2.89
C ASP A 89 -11.97 -4.70 -2.16
N ALA A 90 -11.59 -3.73 -1.33
CA ALA A 90 -10.27 -3.68 -0.70
C ALA A 90 -10.03 -4.86 0.24
N ILE A 91 -11.02 -5.29 1.02
CA ILE A 91 -10.88 -6.43 1.94
C ILE A 91 -10.76 -7.73 1.14
N ASN A 92 -11.59 -7.91 0.11
CA ASN A 92 -11.53 -9.07 -0.78
C ASN A 92 -10.21 -9.14 -1.55
N PHE A 93 -9.67 -8.00 -1.99
CA PHE A 93 -8.35 -7.90 -2.59
C PHE A 93 -7.27 -8.37 -1.62
N LEU A 94 -7.24 -7.82 -0.40
CA LEU A 94 -6.24 -8.19 0.62
C LEU A 94 -6.29 -9.70 0.92
N LYS A 95 -7.49 -10.30 1.07
CA LYS A 95 -7.68 -11.75 1.27
C LYS A 95 -7.08 -12.62 0.16
N LYS A 96 -6.95 -12.09 -1.06
CA LYS A 96 -6.35 -12.80 -2.21
C LYS A 96 -4.83 -12.71 -2.21
N LEU A 97 -4.23 -11.80 -1.44
CA LEU A 97 -2.79 -11.71 -1.28
C LEU A 97 -2.28 -12.76 -0.28
N PRO A 98 -1.10 -13.36 -0.52
CA PRO A 98 -0.41 -14.19 0.45
C PRO A 98 -0.14 -13.44 1.77
N PRO A 99 -0.01 -14.16 2.90
CA PRO A 99 0.47 -13.54 4.13
C PRO A 99 1.92 -13.08 3.98
N ALA A 100 2.32 -12.05 4.73
CA ALA A 100 3.70 -11.52 4.76
C ALA A 100 4.30 -11.26 3.36
N SER A 101 3.54 -10.63 2.47
CA SER A 101 3.92 -10.37 1.07
C SER A 101 4.02 -8.89 0.73
N VAL A 102 3.72 -7.99 1.67
CA VAL A 102 3.70 -6.53 1.46
C VAL A 102 4.71 -5.84 2.37
N ASP A 103 5.57 -4.99 1.79
CA ASP A 103 6.58 -4.23 2.55
C ASP A 103 6.03 -2.95 3.19
N ILE A 104 5.05 -2.31 2.54
CA ILE A 104 4.45 -1.07 3.04
C ILE A 104 3.00 -0.99 2.58
N ILE A 105 2.14 -0.51 3.48
CA ILE A 105 0.75 -0.18 3.15
C ILE A 105 0.56 1.31 3.37
N ILE A 106 0.02 2.00 2.37
CA ILE A 106 -0.42 3.39 2.49
C ILE A 106 -1.89 3.41 2.07
N THR A 107 -2.76 3.91 2.94
CA THR A 107 -4.20 3.87 2.71
C THR A 107 -4.88 5.15 3.22
N ASP A 108 -5.91 5.57 2.48
CA ASP A 108 -6.79 6.69 2.78
C ASP A 108 -8.23 6.16 2.77
N PRO A 109 -8.65 5.39 3.79
CA PRO A 109 -9.99 4.83 3.84
C PRO A 109 -11.04 5.94 3.94
N ALA A 110 -12.26 5.69 3.48
CA ALA A 110 -13.34 6.67 3.62
C ALA A 110 -13.60 6.99 5.10
N TYR A 111 -13.75 8.28 5.42
CA TYR A 111 -14.09 8.77 6.76
C TYR A 111 -15.55 9.19 6.78
N SER A 112 -16.40 8.46 7.50
CA SER A 112 -17.82 8.81 7.56
C SER A 112 -18.11 9.95 8.55
N GLY A 113 -17.17 10.22 9.46
CA GLY A 113 -17.31 11.13 10.59
C GLY A 113 -17.80 12.53 10.22
N MET A 114 -17.12 13.21 9.29
CA MET A 114 -17.55 14.55 8.89
C MET A 114 -18.91 14.55 8.18
N ASN A 115 -19.17 13.64 7.25
CA ASN A 115 -20.41 13.66 6.46
C ASN A 115 -21.64 13.17 7.24
N GLN A 116 -21.48 12.22 8.18
CA GLN A 116 -22.59 11.67 8.96
C GLN A 116 -22.84 12.40 10.28
N LYS A 117 -21.80 12.97 10.92
CA LYS A 117 -21.93 13.62 12.24
C LYS A 117 -21.99 15.14 12.15
N LEU A 118 -21.37 15.76 11.13
CA LEU A 118 -21.58 17.18 10.90
C LEU A 118 -22.82 17.36 10.04
N LYS A 119 -23.90 17.85 10.65
CA LYS A 119 -25.03 18.45 9.93
C LYS A 119 -24.59 19.79 9.33
N LEU A 120 -23.56 19.78 8.49
CA LEU A 120 -23.28 20.90 7.60
C LEU A 120 -24.56 21.04 6.76
N GLY A 121 -25.15 22.24 6.74
CA GLY A 121 -26.41 22.49 6.04
C GLY A 121 -26.30 22.24 4.53
N SER A 122 -27.10 22.95 3.73
CA SER A 122 -27.04 22.88 2.27
C SER A 122 -25.73 23.49 1.71
N GLY A 123 -24.61 22.82 1.95
CA GLY A 123 -23.39 23.00 1.18
C GLY A 123 -23.62 22.56 -0.26
N LYS A 124 -22.75 23.02 -1.16
CA LYS A 124 -22.81 22.70 -2.59
C LYS A 124 -22.40 21.24 -2.81
N ILE A 125 -23.22 20.29 -2.35
CA ILE A 125 -22.99 18.86 -2.55
C ILE A 125 -23.15 18.58 -4.04
N ILE A 126 -22.10 18.12 -4.70
CA ILE A 126 -22.15 17.69 -6.08
C ILE A 126 -22.86 16.34 -6.08
N GLY A 127 -24.16 16.30 -6.43
CA GLY A 127 -24.96 15.06 -6.44
C GLY A 127 -25.69 14.77 -5.12
N LYS A 128 -26.51 13.73 -5.11
CA LYS A 128 -27.23 13.26 -3.92
C LYS A 128 -26.49 12.06 -3.32
N TYR A 129 -25.97 12.24 -2.11
CA TYR A 129 -25.25 11.17 -1.40
C TYR A 129 -26.14 9.95 -1.09
N SER A 130 -27.45 10.17 -0.92
CA SER A 130 -28.45 9.12 -0.73
C SER A 130 -28.52 8.13 -1.89
N ASP A 131 -28.06 8.55 -3.06
CA ASP A 131 -28.16 7.77 -4.28
C ASP A 131 -26.85 6.98 -4.53
N ALA A 132 -25.84 7.12 -3.65
CA ALA A 132 -24.56 6.43 -3.77
C ALA A 132 -24.75 4.90 -3.89
N GLY A 133 -24.07 4.28 -4.85
CA GLY A 133 -24.18 2.84 -5.13
C GLY A 133 -25.38 2.43 -5.99
N GLN A 134 -26.31 3.34 -6.32
CA GLN A 134 -27.42 3.04 -7.23
C GLN A 134 -27.01 3.13 -8.72
N SER A 135 -27.77 2.46 -9.59
CA SER A 135 -27.56 2.56 -11.05
C SER A 135 -27.69 4.01 -11.52
N HIS A 136 -26.70 4.50 -12.28
CA HIS A 136 -26.56 5.91 -12.73
C HIS A 136 -26.28 6.95 -11.63
N ALA A 137 -25.97 6.53 -10.41
CA ALA A 137 -25.49 7.45 -9.38
C ALA A 137 -24.13 8.03 -9.76
N LYS A 138 -23.89 9.28 -9.35
CA LYS A 138 -22.57 9.91 -9.49
C LYS A 138 -21.54 9.38 -8.51
N TRP A 139 -21.99 8.78 -7.40
CA TRP A 139 -21.15 8.31 -6.30
C TRP A 139 -21.26 6.80 -6.18
N PHE A 140 -20.13 6.14 -5.94
CA PHE A 140 -20.07 4.72 -5.61
C PHE A 140 -20.46 4.49 -4.14
N GLU A 141 -20.84 3.27 -3.79
CA GLU A 141 -21.09 2.89 -2.40
C GLU A 141 -19.81 3.04 -1.59
N GLU A 142 -19.88 3.74 -0.46
CA GLU A 142 -18.71 4.02 0.35
C GLU A 142 -18.33 2.85 1.25
N PHE A 143 -17.04 2.74 1.52
CA PHE A 143 -16.58 1.89 2.62
C PHE A 143 -17.08 2.48 3.94
N HIS A 144 -17.97 1.76 4.62
CA HIS A 144 -18.44 2.16 5.93
C HIS A 144 -17.39 1.84 7.01
N ASP A 145 -16.92 2.88 7.69
CA ASP A 145 -15.95 2.83 8.79
C ASP A 145 -16.54 2.31 10.11
N THR A 146 -17.44 1.32 10.05
CA THR A 146 -17.91 0.62 11.25
C THR A 146 -16.75 -0.11 11.92
N GLU A 147 -16.87 -0.30 13.24
CA GLU A 147 -15.84 -1.01 14.01
C GLU A 147 -15.57 -2.41 13.42
N GLU A 148 -16.61 -3.13 13.01
CA GLU A 148 -16.51 -4.47 12.43
C GLU A 148 -15.75 -4.46 11.10
N ASN A 149 -16.11 -3.54 10.20
CA ASN A 149 -15.45 -3.42 8.89
C ASN A 149 -14.00 -3.00 9.04
N TYR A 150 -13.73 -2.04 9.94
CA TYR A 150 -12.38 -1.56 10.18
C TYR A 150 -11.51 -2.64 10.83
N LYS A 151 -12.05 -3.44 11.76
CA LYS A 151 -11.37 -4.63 12.30
C LYS A 151 -11.05 -5.65 11.23
N ALA A 152 -11.99 -5.93 10.32
CA ALA A 152 -11.77 -6.87 9.23
C ALA A 152 -10.68 -6.38 8.27
N PHE A 153 -10.71 -5.09 7.92
CA PHE A 153 -9.68 -4.44 7.11
C PHE A 153 -8.30 -4.50 7.75
N LEU A 154 -8.17 -4.04 9.01
CA LEU A 154 -6.90 -4.00 9.72
C LEU A 154 -6.28 -5.39 9.91
N LYS A 155 -7.10 -6.42 10.19
CA LYS A 155 -6.62 -7.81 10.29
C LYS A 155 -6.01 -8.31 8.99
N GLU A 156 -6.64 -8.02 7.86
CA GLU A 156 -6.11 -8.41 6.56
C GLU A 156 -4.85 -7.61 6.20
N CYS A 157 -4.81 -6.31 6.52
CA CYS A 157 -3.59 -5.51 6.40
C CYS A 157 -2.44 -6.10 7.23
N TYR A 158 -2.69 -6.48 8.48
CA TYR A 158 -1.68 -7.08 9.35
C TYR A 158 -1.18 -8.42 8.78
N ARG A 159 -2.10 -9.26 8.28
CA ARG A 159 -1.76 -10.57 7.71
C ARG A 159 -0.84 -10.45 6.49
N VAL A 160 -1.11 -9.51 5.59
CA VAL A 160 -0.32 -9.37 4.34
C VAL A 160 0.99 -8.62 4.55
N LEU A 161 1.09 -7.80 5.60
CA LEU A 161 2.31 -7.04 5.89
C LEU A 161 3.42 -7.97 6.39
N LYS A 162 4.65 -7.81 5.89
CA LYS A 162 5.82 -8.51 6.41
C LYS A 162 6.12 -8.05 7.85
N ASN A 163 6.83 -8.88 8.62
CA ASN A 163 7.31 -8.49 9.96
C ASN A 163 8.25 -7.27 9.86
N ASN A 164 8.26 -6.42 10.89
CA ASN A 164 9.11 -5.22 10.97
C ASN A 164 8.89 -4.23 9.81
N ARG A 165 7.63 -4.06 9.41
CA ARG A 165 7.19 -3.12 8.37
C ARG A 165 6.07 -2.21 8.87
N HIS A 166 5.77 -1.18 8.08
CA HIS A 166 4.86 -0.11 8.49
C HIS A 166 3.62 -0.02 7.60
N ILE A 167 2.52 0.36 8.24
CA ILE A 167 1.31 0.84 7.59
C ILE A 167 1.11 2.33 7.93
N TYR A 168 0.72 3.10 6.94
CA TYR A 168 0.29 4.50 7.07
C TYR A 168 -1.18 4.58 6.72
N ILE A 169 -1.98 4.98 7.70
CA ILE A 169 -3.43 5.12 7.58
C ILE A 169 -3.73 6.60 7.73
N MET A 170 -4.25 7.21 6.68
CA MET A 170 -4.79 8.57 6.79
C MET A 170 -6.06 8.54 7.66
N PHE A 171 -6.39 9.66 8.29
CA PHE A 171 -7.59 9.81 9.10
C PHE A 171 -7.99 11.28 9.25
N ASP A 172 -9.26 11.50 9.56
CA ASP A 172 -9.75 12.77 10.09
C ASP A 172 -9.84 12.76 11.63
N SER A 173 -10.20 13.90 12.22
CA SER A 173 -10.31 14.02 13.68
C SER A 173 -11.36 13.09 14.28
N TYR A 174 -12.43 12.77 13.56
CA TYR A 174 -13.48 11.85 14.03
C TYR A 174 -12.97 10.41 14.06
N SER A 175 -12.41 9.95 12.95
CA SER A 175 -11.86 8.60 12.80
C SER A 175 -10.72 8.36 13.78
N LEU A 176 -9.91 9.39 14.07
CA LEU A 176 -8.90 9.31 15.14
C LEU A 176 -9.55 9.04 16.50
N LEU A 177 -10.69 9.65 16.82
CA LEU A 177 -11.34 9.45 18.12
C LEU A 177 -12.07 8.10 18.20
N THR A 178 -12.71 7.67 17.11
CA THR A 178 -13.55 6.46 17.10
C THR A 178 -12.77 5.18 16.78
N LEU A 179 -11.81 5.23 15.85
CA LEU A 179 -11.13 4.04 15.34
C LEU A 179 -9.71 3.85 15.88
N ALA A 180 -9.09 4.85 16.53
CA ALA A 180 -7.76 4.67 17.11
C ALA A 180 -7.66 3.55 18.17
N PRO A 181 -8.68 3.30 19.03
CA PRO A 181 -8.68 2.11 19.88
C PRO A 181 -8.58 0.81 19.05
N VAL A 182 -9.37 0.71 17.99
CA VAL A 182 -9.40 -0.44 17.08
C VAL A 182 -8.06 -0.65 16.39
N VAL A 183 -7.42 0.42 15.92
CA VAL A 183 -6.08 0.35 15.31
C VAL A 183 -5.06 -0.18 16.31
N ARG A 184 -5.09 0.30 17.56
CA ARG A 184 -4.16 -0.10 18.62
C ARG A 184 -4.31 -1.56 19.06
N ASP A 185 -5.48 -2.15 18.87
CA ASP A 185 -5.70 -3.59 19.13
C ASP A 185 -5.00 -4.49 18.10
N VAL A 186 -4.66 -3.96 16.91
CA VAL A 186 -4.07 -4.72 15.81
C VAL A 186 -2.61 -4.32 15.55
N PHE A 187 -2.28 -3.03 15.68
CA PHE A 187 -0.96 -2.49 15.39
C PHE A 187 -0.40 -1.69 16.55
N GLU A 188 0.92 -1.75 16.72
CA GLU A 188 1.62 -0.86 17.63
C GLU A 188 1.77 0.54 17.01
N VAL A 189 0.88 1.47 17.39
CA VAL A 189 0.88 2.84 16.86
C VAL A 189 2.08 3.61 17.39
N LYS A 190 3.06 3.87 16.51
CA LYS A 190 4.31 4.57 16.87
C LYS A 190 4.18 6.10 16.87
N ASN A 191 3.44 6.66 15.93
CA ASN A 191 3.37 8.11 15.77
C ASN A 191 2.10 8.54 15.04
N LEU A 192 1.72 9.81 15.22
CA LEU A 192 0.68 10.48 14.43
C LEU A 192 1.35 11.58 13.61
N LEU A 193 1.33 11.44 12.29
CA LEU A 193 1.87 12.44 11.38
C LEU A 193 0.78 13.47 11.05
N CYS A 194 1.09 14.76 11.19
CA CYS A 194 0.18 15.83 10.81
C CYS A 194 0.54 16.35 9.42
N TRP A 195 -0.40 16.25 8.48
CA TRP A 195 -0.23 16.84 7.16
C TRP A 195 -0.54 18.35 7.21
N ASP A 196 0.50 19.18 7.25
CA ASP A 196 0.35 20.62 7.04
C ASP A 196 0.16 20.90 5.55
N LYS A 197 -1.09 21.15 5.14
CA LYS A 197 -1.46 21.41 3.75
C LYS A 197 -0.93 22.74 3.22
N ILE A 198 -0.33 23.59 4.06
CA ILE A 198 0.22 24.92 3.77
C ILE A 198 -0.87 25.92 3.35
N ASN A 199 -1.59 25.64 2.25
CA ASN A 199 -2.71 26.40 1.72
C ASN A 199 -4.01 25.57 1.82
N ILE A 200 -5.00 26.06 2.55
CA ILE A 200 -6.29 25.36 2.73
C ILE A 200 -7.40 26.22 2.12
N GLY A 201 -8.38 25.58 1.48
CA GLY A 201 -9.62 26.22 1.01
C GLY A 201 -10.57 26.61 2.15
N LEU A 202 -11.86 26.78 1.85
CA LEU A 202 -12.91 27.14 2.81
C LEU A 202 -13.23 25.97 3.78
N GLY A 203 -12.32 25.67 4.70
CA GLY A 203 -12.52 24.72 5.79
C GLY A 203 -12.87 25.45 7.09
N HIS A 204 -13.82 24.91 7.86
CA HIS A 204 -14.02 25.28 9.25
C HIS A 204 -13.03 24.47 10.13
N TYR A 205 -12.73 24.95 11.35
CA TYR A 205 -11.87 24.35 12.42
C TYR A 205 -10.51 25.00 12.70
N PHE A 206 -10.04 24.78 13.94
CA PHE A 206 -8.78 25.26 14.50
C PHE A 206 -7.57 24.47 13.97
N ARG A 207 -6.43 25.14 13.80
CA ARG A 207 -5.17 24.54 13.35
C ARG A 207 -4.44 23.93 14.55
N ARG A 208 -4.02 22.66 14.45
CA ARG A 208 -2.93 22.14 15.29
C ARG A 208 -1.65 22.80 14.78
N LYS A 209 -1.17 23.82 15.48
CA LYS A 209 0.17 24.39 15.27
C LYS A 209 1.12 23.58 16.16
N THR A 210 2.00 22.81 15.55
CA THR A 210 3.23 22.33 16.21
C THR A 210 4.21 23.47 16.39
#